data_AF-A0A9D2R253-F1
#
_entry.id   AF-A0A9D2R253-F1
#
_cell.length_a   1.000
_cell.length_b   1.000
_cell.length_c   1.000
_cell.angle_alpha   90.00
_cell.angle_beta   90.00
_cell.angle_gamma   90.00
#
_symmetry.space_group_name_H-M   'P 1'
#
loop_
_entity.id
_entity.type
_entity.pdbx_description
1 polymer ?
#
loop_
_entity_poly.entity_id
_entity_poly.type
_entity_poly.pdbx_seq_one_letter_code
_entity_poly.pdbx_strand_id
1 'polypeptide(L)' 'ENSLSPEKQQELLKFLEESMRFYGCQFIIATHSPFLLSMKGAKIYDLDEEPVDVKRWYELENVRAYYEFFKKHEGEFR' A
#
# COMPACT_ATOMS: atom_id res chain seq x y z
N GLU A 1 4.91 -8.86 3.96
CA GLU A 1 5.11 -8.74 2.49
C GLU A 1 6.53 -9.01 1.98
N ASN A 2 7.59 -8.92 2.79
CA ASN A 2 8.99 -8.77 2.33
C ASN A 2 9.57 -9.90 1.45
N SER A 3 8.86 -11.01 1.26
CA SER A 3 9.29 -12.12 0.41
C SER A 3 8.48 -12.26 -0.88
N LEU A 4 7.50 -11.38 -1.12
CA LEU A 4 6.69 -11.40 -2.35
C LEU A 4 7.26 -10.41 -3.36
N SER A 5 7.39 -10.85 -4.62
CA SER A 5 7.67 -9.96 -5.74
C SER A 5 6.54 -8.93 -5.91
N PRO A 6 6.79 -7.79 -6.58
CA PRO A 6 5.76 -6.78 -6.86
C PRO A 6 4.50 -7.36 -7.51
N GLU A 7 4.65 -8.33 -8.40
CA GLU A 7 3.53 -9.01 -9.07
C GLU A 7 2.72 -9.84 -8.08
N LYS A 8 3.38 -10.59 -7.19
CA LYS A 8 2.71 -11.38 -6.16
C LYS A 8 2.03 -10.51 -5.09
N GLN A 9 2.56 -9.33 -4.82
CA GLN A 9 1.88 -8.36 -3.93
C GLN A 9 0.58 -7.83 -4.57
N GLN A 10 0.58 -7.59 -5.88
CA GLN A 10 -0.64 -7.18 -6.62
C GLN A 10 -1.67 -8.32 -6.72
N GLU A 11 -1.22 -9.56 -6.94
CA GLU A 11 -2.12 -10.73 -6.89
C GLU A 11 -2.76 -10.87 -5.50
N LEU A 12 -1.97 -10.71 -4.43
CA LEU A 12 -2.48 -10.73 -3.06
C LEU A 12 -3.48 -9.60 -2.80
N LEU A 13 -3.19 -8.38 -3.24
CA LEU A 13 -4.09 -7.24 -3.13
C LEU A 13 -5.46 -7.57 -3.74
N LYS A 14 -5.46 -8.07 -4.99
CA LYS A 14 -6.69 -8.45 -5.69
C LYS A 14 -7.47 -9.52 -4.94
N PHE A 15 -6.79 -10.55 -4.45
CA PHE A 15 -7.40 -11.62 -3.67
C PHE A 15 -8.08 -11.09 -2.39
N LEU A 16 -7.43 -10.16 -1.68
CA LEU A 16 -7.98 -9.55 -0.46
C LEU A 16 -9.20 -8.67 -0.78
N GLU A 17 -9.14 -7.87 -1.84
CA GLU A 17 -10.27 -7.02 -2.28
C GLU A 17 -11.50 -7.85 -2.65
N GLU A 18 -11.31 -8.94 -3.40
CA GLU A 18 -12.39 -9.88 -3.74
C GLU A 18 -12.94 -10.57 -2.48
N SER A 19 -12.05 -10.97 -1.56
CA SER A 19 -12.43 -11.61 -0.31
C SER A 19 -13.36 -10.71 0.53
N MET A 20 -13.00 -9.45 0.72
CA MET A 20 -13.83 -8.50 1.47
C MET A 20 -15.18 -8.24 0.79
N ARG A 21 -15.18 -8.12 -0.55
CA ARG A 21 -16.38 -7.79 -1.31
C ARG A 21 -17.42 -8.92 -1.28
N PHE A 22 -16.98 -10.18 -1.41
CA PHE A 22 -17.89 -11.31 -1.61
C PHE A 22 -18.18 -12.09 -0.34
N TYR A 23 -17.29 -12.05 0.66
CA TYR A 23 -17.41 -12.89 1.86
C TYR A 23 -17.75 -12.08 3.13
N GLY A 24 -17.91 -10.76 3.03
CA GLY A 24 -18.31 -9.91 4.14
C GLY A 24 -17.31 -9.88 5.30
N CYS A 25 -16.04 -10.12 5.00
CA CYS A 25 -14.97 -10.10 6.00
C CYS A 25 -14.31 -8.72 6.12
N GLN A 26 -13.67 -8.48 7.26
CA GLN A 26 -12.83 -7.33 7.53
C GLN A 26 -11.42 -7.80 7.83
N PHE A 27 -10.42 -7.14 7.25
CA PHE A 27 -9.01 -7.39 7.53
C PHE A 27 -8.39 -6.21 8.29
N ILE A 28 -7.47 -6.53 9.20
CA ILE A 28 -6.52 -5.57 9.78
C ILE A 28 -5.15 -6.04 9.32
N ILE A 29 -4.44 -5.18 8.59
CA ILE A 29 -3.17 -5.52 7.93
C ILE A 29 -2.12 -4.53 8.40
N ALA A 30 -1.04 -5.03 9.01
CA ALA A 30 0.18 -4.26 9.25
C ALA A 30 1.12 -4.47 8.06
N THR A 31 1.43 -3.41 7.32
CA THR A 31 2.23 -3.50 6.10
C THR A 31 2.90 -2.17 5.78
N HIS A 32 4.11 -2.23 5.24
CA HIS A 32 4.81 -1.11 4.61
C HIS A 32 4.76 -1.20 3.07
N SER A 33 4.13 -2.24 2.49
CA SER A 33 4.00 -2.39 1.04
C SER A 33 3.12 -1.28 0.46
N PRO A 34 3.63 -0.45 -0.46
CA PRO A 34 2.80 0.54 -1.16
C PRO A 34 1.64 -0.10 -1.94
N PHE A 35 1.82 -1.33 -2.43
CA PHE A 35 0.78 -2.06 -3.15
C PHE A 35 -0.41 -2.36 -2.24
N LEU A 36 -0.18 -2.92 -1.05
CA LEU A 36 -1.27 -3.21 -0.11
C LEU A 36 -1.84 -1.93 0.51
N LEU A 37 -1.01 -0.93 0.80
CA LEU A 37 -1.47 0.38 1.28
C LEU A 37 -2.38 1.09 0.27
N SER A 38 -2.20 0.84 -1.04
CA SER A 38 -3.04 1.40 -2.10
C SER A 38 -4.44 0.78 -2.22
N MET A 39 -4.77 -0.20 -1.38
CA MET A 39 -6.05 -0.92 -1.40
C MET A 39 -7.25 0.02 -1.35
N LYS A 40 -8.22 -0.23 -2.25
CA LYS A 40 -9.37 0.66 -2.39
C LYS A 40 -10.26 0.59 -1.15
N GLY A 41 -10.54 1.76 -0.58
CA GLY A 41 -11.42 1.88 0.58
C GLY A 41 -10.77 1.52 1.92
N ALA A 42 -9.46 1.25 1.94
CA ALA A 42 -8.72 1.07 3.18
C ALA A 42 -8.66 2.37 3.99
N LYS A 43 -8.81 2.25 5.31
CA LYS A 43 -8.45 3.29 6.27
C LYS A 43 -7.05 2.98 6.80
N ILE A 44 -6.13 3.91 6.62
CA ILE A 44 -4.72 3.72 6.94
C ILE A 44 -4.39 4.53 8.18
N TYR A 45 -3.82 3.86 9.17
CA TYR A 45 -3.30 4.49 10.37
C TYR A 45 -1.78 4.58 10.23
N ASP A 46 -1.26 5.79 10.24
CA ASP A 46 0.17 6.06 10.23
C ASP A 46 0.69 5.92 11.66
N LEU A 47 1.37 4.79 11.92
CA LEU A 47 1.94 4.48 13.23
C LEU A 47 3.32 5.10 13.43
N ASP A 48 3.89 5.72 12.40
CA ASP A 48 5.18 6.41 12.48
C ASP A 48 5.02 7.85 13.01
N GLU A 49 3.79 8.37 13.10
CA GLU A 49 3.48 9.66 13.71
C GLU A 49 3.05 9.58 15.18
N GLU A 50 3.42 10.62 15.94
CA GLU A 50 2.97 10.85 17.31
C GLU A 50 2.25 12.21 17.41
N PRO A 51 0.91 12.24 17.64
CA PRO A 51 0.00 11.08 17.79
C PRO A 51 -0.28 10.36 16.47
N VAL A 52 -0.70 9.10 16.55
CA VAL A 52 -1.15 8.30 15.40
C VAL A 52 -2.28 9.02 14.68
N ASP A 53 -2.15 9.16 13.35
CA ASP A 53 -3.15 9.81 12.51
C ASP A 53 -3.61 8.92 11.34
N VAL A 54 -4.75 9.27 10.74
CA VAL A 54 -5.28 8.61 9.55
C VAL A 54 -4.87 9.39 8.31
N LYS A 55 -4.15 8.73 7.39
CA LYS A 55 -3.65 9.34 6.16
C LYS A 55 -4.05 8.60 4.91
N ARG A 56 -3.88 9.25 3.76
CA ARG A 56 -3.92 8.56 2.48
C ARG A 56 -2.56 7.90 2.24
N TRP A 57 -2.55 6.72 1.62
CA TRP A 57 -1.31 5.97 1.42
C TRP A 57 -0.24 6.78 0.68
N TYR A 58 -0.63 7.63 -0.27
CA TYR A 58 0.30 8.47 -1.04
C TYR A 58 0.87 9.67 -0.27
N GLU A 59 0.42 9.90 0.97
CA GLU A 59 0.95 10.92 1.88
C GLU A 59 2.01 10.36 2.83
N LEU A 60 2.08 9.03 2.96
CA LEU A 60 3.05 8.35 3.83
C LEU A 60 4.48 8.53 3.32
N GLU A 61 5.42 8.78 4.23
CA GLU A 61 6.82 9.09 3.90
C GLU A 61 7.49 7.97 3.09
N ASN A 62 7.28 6.71 3.49
CA ASN A 62 7.81 5.54 2.76
C ASN A 62 7.31 5.50 1.31
N VAL A 63 6.02 5.77 1.09
CA VAL A 63 5.42 5.78 -0.26
C VAL A 63 5.93 6.96 -1.07
N ARG A 64 6.06 8.15 -0.46
CA ARG A 64 6.65 9.33 -1.09
C ARG A 64 8.10 9.05 -1.53
N ALA A 65 8.89 8.37 -0.71
CA ALA A 65 10.27 8.02 -1.06
C ALA A 65 10.36 7.20 -2.36
N TYR A 66 9.51 6.18 -2.52
CA TYR A 66 9.44 5.41 -3.78
C TYR A 66 8.99 6.27 -4.96
N TYR A 67 7.95 7.09 -4.76
CA TYR A 67 7.45 7.99 -5.80
C TYR A 67 8.53 8.94 -6.32
N GLU A 68 9.23 9.64 -5.43
CA GLU A 68 10.29 10.58 -5.80
C GLU A 68 11.46 9.85 -6.49
N PHE A 69 11.82 8.65 -6.04
CA PHE A 69 12.86 7.84 -6.67
C PHE A 69 12.52 7.51 -8.13
N PHE A 70 11.32 6.97 -8.40
CA PHE A 70 10.92 6.64 -9.76
C PHE A 70 10.66 7.87 -10.62
N LYS A 71 10.12 8.94 -10.03
CA LYS A 71 9.89 10.20 -10.74
C LYS A 71 11.19 10.83 -11.22
N LYS A 72 12.24 10.79 -10.39
CA LYS A 72 13.58 11.29 -10.74
C LYS A 72 14.19 10.55 -11.94
N HIS A 73 13.94 9.24 -12.06
CA HIS A 73 14.49 8.40 -13.14
C HIS A 73 13.48 8.13 -14.27
N GLU A 74 12.35 8.85 -14.33
CA GLU A 74 11.27 8.62 -15.30
C GLU A 74 11.76 8.64 -16.76
N GLY A 75 12.81 9.40 -17.06
CA GLY A 75 13.42 9.47 -18.39
C GLY A 75 14.12 8.17 -18.85
N GLU A 76 14.50 7.29 -17.92
CA GLU A 76 15.16 6.01 -18.21
C GLU A 76 14.17 4.91 -18.61
N PHE A 77 12.88 5.11 -18.35
CA PHE A 77 11.80 4.15 -18.64
C PHE A 77 11.07 4.44 -19.97
N ARG A 78 11.64 5.28 -20.84
CA ARG A 78 11.07 5.67 -22.13
C ARG A 78 11.54 4.80 -23.29
#